data_AF-A0A5D3YME7-F1
#
_entry.id   AF-A0A5D3YME7-F1
#
_cell.length_a   1.000
_cell.length_b   1.000
_cell.length_c   1.000
_cell.angle_alpha   90.00
_cell.angle_beta   90.00
_cell.angle_gamma   90.00
#
_symmetry.space_group_name_H-M   'P 1'
#
loop_
_entity.id
_entity.type
_entity.pdbx_description
1 polymer ?
#
loop_
_entity_poly.entity_id
_entity_poly.type
_entity_poly.pdbx_seq_one_letter_code
_entity_poly.pdbx_strand_id
1 'polypeptide(L)'
;MSSRNNEESHSFTLNAAIGFLSLLLAMLIFGLFTRIIYPRIENQRSEDAPSLIGDVIQLEVLNGCGVPGLANDFTSTLRQNGFDVVETGNFKNFNMQHTVVIARNFDSENAKRVAAALGVQPENIFIEASDDFYLDATVVIGSDYESLKINQ
;
A
#
# COMPACT_ATOMS: atom_id res chain seq x y z
N MET A 1 -30.71 8.97 -55.87
CA MET A 1 -29.89 10.03 -55.23
C MET A 1 -29.44 9.70 -53.80
N SER A 2 -30.02 8.70 -53.10
CA SER A 2 -29.79 8.50 -51.65
C SER A 2 -28.57 7.64 -51.25
N SER A 3 -27.95 6.90 -52.18
CA SER A 3 -26.88 5.93 -51.84
C SER A 3 -25.49 6.56 -51.70
N ARG A 4 -25.21 7.65 -52.45
CA ARG A 4 -23.89 8.33 -52.46
C ARG A 4 -23.61 9.12 -51.18
N ASN A 5 -24.65 9.68 -50.56
CA ASN A 5 -24.54 10.47 -49.33
C ASN A 5 -24.20 9.60 -48.10
N ASN A 6 -24.61 8.32 -48.09
CA ASN A 6 -24.31 7.39 -46.99
C ASN A 6 -22.85 6.93 -46.99
N GLU A 7 -22.24 6.72 -48.17
CA GLU A 7 -20.82 6.33 -48.26
C GLU A 7 -19.87 7.50 -47.88
N GLU A 8 -20.21 8.73 -48.28
CA GLU A 8 -19.46 9.93 -47.86
C GLU A 8 -19.61 10.19 -46.35
N SER A 9 -20.82 10.04 -45.79
CA SER A 9 -21.03 10.16 -44.35
C SER A 9 -20.29 9.08 -43.56
N HIS A 10 -20.29 7.82 -44.04
CA HIS A 10 -19.65 6.70 -43.35
C HIS A 10 -18.11 6.85 -43.32
N SER A 11 -17.52 7.25 -44.45
CA SER A 11 -16.07 7.53 -44.52
C SER A 11 -15.68 8.73 -43.66
N PHE A 12 -16.51 9.78 -43.61
CA PHE A 12 -16.28 10.91 -42.73
C PHE A 12 -16.36 10.52 -41.24
N THR A 13 -17.39 9.78 -40.82
CA THR A 13 -17.52 9.30 -39.43
C THR A 13 -16.38 8.38 -39.02
N LEU A 14 -15.92 7.53 -39.94
CA LEU A 14 -14.82 6.60 -39.69
C LEU A 14 -13.49 7.37 -39.52
N ASN A 15 -13.19 8.31 -40.40
CA ASN A 15 -11.99 9.15 -40.30
C ASN A 15 -12.00 10.03 -39.04
N ALA A 16 -13.16 10.56 -38.66
CA ALA A 16 -13.33 11.32 -37.43
C ALA A 16 -13.12 10.44 -36.18
N ALA A 17 -13.66 9.22 -36.18
CA ALA A 17 -13.47 8.26 -35.10
C ALA A 17 -12.01 7.82 -34.97
N ILE A 18 -11.32 7.57 -36.09
CA ILE A 18 -9.89 7.26 -36.11
C ILE A 18 -9.09 8.42 -35.51
N GLY A 19 -9.35 9.66 -35.96
CA GLY A 19 -8.65 10.84 -35.44
C GLY A 19 -8.86 11.05 -33.94
N PHE A 20 -10.10 10.89 -33.46
CA PHE A 20 -10.41 10.96 -32.03
C PHE A 20 -9.69 9.88 -31.23
N LEU A 21 -9.70 8.63 -31.72
CA LEU A 21 -9.06 7.50 -31.04
C LEU A 21 -7.53 7.64 -31.03
N SER A 22 -6.94 8.16 -32.11
CA SER A 22 -5.51 8.50 -32.15
C SER A 22 -5.13 9.58 -31.13
N LEU A 23 -5.96 10.62 -30.99
CA LEU A 23 -5.73 11.68 -29.99
C LEU A 23 -5.85 11.14 -28.56
N LEU A 24 -6.86 10.32 -28.29
CA LEU A 24 -7.06 9.69 -26.99
C LEU A 24 -5.89 8.75 -26.63
N LEU A 25 -5.44 7.95 -27.59
CA LEU A 25 -4.27 7.09 -27.42
C LEU A 25 -3.01 7.90 -27.11
N ALA A 26 -2.79 9.02 -27.81
CA ALA A 26 -1.66 9.91 -27.55
C ALA A 26 -1.70 10.51 -26.14
N MET A 27 -2.88 10.91 -25.63
CA MET A 27 -3.03 11.38 -24.24
C MET A 27 -2.71 10.29 -23.21
N LEU A 28 -3.17 9.06 -23.44
CA LEU A 28 -2.88 7.94 -22.53
C LEU A 28 -1.40 7.58 -22.52
N ILE A 29 -0.75 7.54 -23.69
CA ILE A 29 0.69 7.31 -23.81
C ILE A 29 1.44 8.44 -23.11
N PHE A 30 1.05 9.70 -23.32
CA PHE A 30 1.66 10.85 -22.63
C PHE A 30 1.51 10.74 -21.12
N GLY A 31 0.33 10.39 -20.61
CA GLY A 31 0.12 10.14 -19.18
C GLY A 31 1.02 9.04 -18.63
N LEU A 32 1.17 7.92 -19.35
CA LEU A 32 2.09 6.85 -18.97
C LEU A 32 3.56 7.30 -19.02
N PHE A 33 3.93 8.08 -20.04
CA PHE A 33 5.28 8.62 -20.19
C PHE A 33 5.62 9.61 -19.07
N THR A 34 4.67 10.46 -18.67
CA THR A 34 4.85 11.35 -17.53
C THR A 34 5.04 10.56 -16.23
N ARG A 35 4.39 9.41 -16.07
CA ARG A 35 4.62 8.51 -14.92
C ARG A 35 6.01 7.87 -14.94
N ILE A 36 6.59 7.60 -16.11
CA ILE A 36 7.94 7.03 -16.25
C ILE A 36 9.02 8.10 -16.04
N ILE A 37 8.85 9.29 -16.61
CA ILE A 37 9.86 10.36 -16.59
C ILE A 37 9.81 11.22 -15.33
N TYR A 38 8.64 11.37 -14.73
CA TYR A 38 8.46 12.01 -13.43
C TYR A 38 8.09 10.94 -12.41
N PRO A 39 9.05 10.09 -11.96
CA PRO A 39 8.82 9.26 -10.79
C PRO A 39 8.37 10.18 -9.66
N ARG A 40 7.37 9.73 -8.90
CA ARG A 40 6.88 10.40 -7.69
C ARG A 40 8.09 10.86 -6.88
N ILE A 41 8.13 12.13 -6.47
CA ILE A 41 9.21 12.67 -5.64
C ILE A 41 9.44 11.69 -4.49
N GLU A 42 10.52 10.93 -4.60
CA GLU A 42 11.07 10.19 -3.49
C GLU A 42 11.53 11.27 -2.53
N ASN A 43 10.96 11.29 -1.33
CA ASN A 43 11.44 12.18 -0.28
C ASN A 43 12.92 11.81 -0.09
N GLN A 44 13.82 12.61 -0.66
CA GLN A 44 15.22 12.55 -0.34
C GLN A 44 15.31 12.87 1.15
N ARG A 45 15.37 11.81 1.96
CA ARG A 45 15.81 11.89 3.34
C ARG A 45 17.17 12.57 3.26
N SER A 46 17.22 13.82 3.69
CA SER A 46 18.43 14.63 3.68
C SER A 46 19.55 13.80 4.32
N GLU A 47 20.68 13.67 3.62
CA GLU A 47 21.91 13.05 4.15
C GLU A 47 22.59 13.91 5.24
N ASP A 48 21.88 14.87 5.82
CA ASP A 48 22.23 15.47 7.10
C ASP A 48 21.48 14.70 8.18
N ALA A 49 21.98 13.52 8.51
CA ALA A 49 21.53 12.77 9.67
C ALA A 49 21.72 13.65 10.92
N PRO A 50 20.65 14.12 11.59
CA PRO A 50 20.78 14.50 12.97
C PRO A 50 20.92 13.18 13.69
N SER A 51 22.15 12.83 14.07
CA SER A 51 22.38 11.93 15.17
C SER A 51 21.42 12.35 16.30
N LEU A 52 20.52 11.45 16.72
CA LEU A 52 19.49 11.58 17.77
C LEU A 52 18.00 11.69 17.36
N ILE A 53 17.57 11.07 16.26
CA ILE A 53 16.18 10.58 16.13
C ILE A 53 16.27 9.11 15.74
N GLY A 54 15.95 8.19 16.65
CA GLY A 54 16.03 6.75 16.38
C GLY A 54 15.20 6.38 15.15
N ASP A 55 15.68 5.42 14.36
CA ASP A 55 14.97 4.94 13.17
C ASP A 55 13.53 4.60 13.54
N VAL A 56 12.60 5.42 13.05
CA VAL A 56 11.17 5.24 13.24
C VAL A 56 10.79 3.98 12.46
N ILE A 57 10.23 3.00 13.15
CA ILE A 57 9.85 1.72 12.55
C ILE A 57 8.72 1.96 11.55
N GLN A 58 8.98 1.62 10.28
CA GLN A 58 8.02 1.75 9.19
C GLN A 58 7.28 0.44 8.97
N LEU A 59 5.94 0.49 8.96
CA LEU A 59 5.13 -0.73 8.85
C LEU A 59 3.87 -0.53 8.01
N GLU A 60 3.28 -1.65 7.58
CA GLU A 60 1.93 -1.70 7.04
C GLU A 60 0.97 -2.44 7.97
N VAL A 61 -0.32 -2.10 7.90
CA VAL A 61 -1.39 -2.74 8.69
C VAL A 61 -2.46 -3.31 7.77
N LEU A 62 -2.71 -4.61 7.88
CA LEU A 62 -3.64 -5.36 7.04
C LEU A 62 -4.76 -5.99 7.88
N ASN A 63 -6.01 -5.82 7.43
CA ASN A 63 -7.17 -6.47 8.03
C ASN A 63 -7.30 -7.92 7.55
N GLY A 64 -7.06 -8.88 8.44
CA GLY A 64 -7.15 -10.32 8.18
C GLY A 64 -8.41 -11.01 8.70
N CYS A 65 -9.34 -10.30 9.37
CA CYS A 65 -10.57 -10.88 9.92
C CYS A 65 -11.87 -10.30 9.33
N GLY A 66 -11.78 -9.24 8.51
CA GLY A 66 -12.88 -8.71 7.72
C GLY A 66 -13.78 -7.71 8.46
N VAL A 67 -13.40 -7.27 9.67
CA VAL A 67 -14.13 -6.23 10.40
C VAL A 67 -13.91 -4.87 9.72
N PRO A 68 -14.96 -4.17 9.24
CA PRO A 68 -14.79 -2.89 8.55
C PRO A 68 -14.13 -1.84 9.45
N GLY A 69 -13.17 -1.09 8.91
CA GLY A 69 -12.49 -0.01 9.63
C GLY A 69 -11.34 -0.45 10.55
N LEU A 70 -11.25 -1.74 10.88
CA LEU A 70 -10.33 -2.25 11.90
C LEU A 70 -8.85 -1.90 11.63
N ALA A 71 -8.38 -2.06 10.40
CA ALA A 71 -6.99 -1.70 10.06
C ALA A 71 -6.71 -0.20 10.25
N ASN A 72 -7.69 0.68 9.98
CA ASN A 72 -7.53 2.12 10.18
C ASN A 72 -7.47 2.49 11.67
N ASP A 73 -8.25 1.81 12.50
CA ASP A 73 -8.25 2.01 13.95
C ASP A 73 -6.88 1.62 14.52
N PHE A 74 -6.36 0.47 14.13
CA PHE A 74 -5.03 0.01 14.51
C PHE A 74 -3.91 0.90 13.99
N THR A 75 -4.02 1.39 12.74
CA THR A 75 -3.10 2.38 12.17
C THR A 75 -3.06 3.64 13.01
N SER A 76 -4.21 4.13 13.46
CA SER A 76 -4.30 5.34 14.29
C SER A 76 -3.59 5.12 15.62
N THR A 77 -3.78 3.97 16.27
CA THR A 77 -3.12 3.69 17.55
C THR A 77 -1.63 3.42 17.42
N LEU A 78 -1.19 2.70 16.38
CA LEU A 78 0.23 2.47 16.13
C LEU A 78 0.98 3.79 15.87
N ARG A 79 0.38 4.73 15.12
CA ARG A 79 0.95 6.07 14.93
C ARG A 79 1.06 6.85 16.24
N GLN A 80 0.07 6.75 17.13
CA GLN A 80 0.14 7.37 18.46
C GLN A 80 1.25 6.78 19.33
N ASN A 81 1.61 5.51 19.11
CA ASN A 81 2.72 4.84 19.78
C ASN A 81 4.10 5.07 19.13
N GLY A 82 4.18 5.98 18.16
CA GLY A 82 5.46 6.37 17.54
C GLY A 82 5.92 5.47 16.40
N PHE A 83 5.05 4.62 15.85
CA PHE A 83 5.32 3.86 14.63
C PHE A 83 4.91 4.67 13.39
N ASP A 84 5.67 4.53 12.29
CA ASP A 84 5.31 5.12 11.01
C ASP A 84 4.53 4.10 10.17
N VAL A 85 3.21 4.21 10.18
CA VAL A 85 2.36 3.35 9.35
C VAL A 85 2.30 3.92 7.94
N VAL A 86 3.00 3.27 7.00
CA VAL A 86 3.14 3.70 5.61
C VAL A 86 1.92 3.30 4.78
N GLU A 87 1.40 2.09 5.00
CA GLU A 87 0.27 1.54 4.25
C GLU A 87 -0.78 0.89 5.17
N THR A 88 -2.04 0.90 4.73
CA THR A 88 -3.17 0.29 5.45
C THR A 88 -4.13 -0.33 4.45
N GLY A 89 -4.56 -1.57 4.68
CA GLY A 89 -5.37 -2.29 3.71
C GLY A 89 -6.04 -3.55 4.24
N ASN A 90 -6.47 -4.40 3.30
CA ASN A 90 -7.03 -5.71 3.58
C ASN A 90 -6.00 -6.78 3.29
N PHE A 91 -5.98 -7.83 4.10
CA PHE A 91 -5.19 -9.03 3.81
C PHE A 91 -5.83 -9.82 2.66
N LYS A 92 -5.07 -10.76 2.08
CA LYS A 92 -5.51 -11.58 0.93
C LYS A 92 -6.79 -12.37 1.22
N ASN A 93 -7.06 -12.68 2.49
CA ASN A 93 -8.24 -13.36 2.98
C ASN A 93 -8.63 -12.82 4.37
N PHE A 94 -9.84 -13.16 4.82
CA PHE A 94 -10.42 -12.70 6.08
C PHE A 94 -10.57 -13.81 7.14
N ASN A 95 -9.76 -14.87 7.05
CA ASN A 95 -9.85 -16.02 7.95
C ASN A 95 -8.71 -16.10 8.98
N MET A 96 -7.94 -15.02 9.14
CA MET A 96 -6.85 -14.96 10.13
C MET A 96 -7.44 -15.02 11.54
N GLN A 97 -7.18 -16.12 12.25
CA GLN A 97 -7.65 -16.28 13.63
C GLN A 97 -6.79 -15.47 14.61
N HIS A 98 -5.48 -15.44 14.36
CA HIS A 98 -4.50 -14.78 15.21
C HIS A 98 -3.85 -13.62 14.49
N THR A 99 -3.60 -12.56 15.25
CA THR A 99 -2.82 -11.42 14.80
C THR A 99 -1.35 -11.81 14.73
N VAL A 100 -0.72 -11.50 13.60
CA VAL A 100 0.67 -11.84 13.33
C VAL A 100 1.46 -10.61 12.94
N VAL A 101 2.75 -10.61 13.26
CA VAL A 101 3.70 -9.59 12.83
C VAL A 101 4.76 -10.25 11.97
N ILE A 102 4.94 -9.76 10.76
CA ILE A 102 5.89 -10.31 9.79
C ILE A 102 7.04 -9.31 9.68
N ALA A 103 8.25 -9.72 10.06
CA ALA A 103 9.46 -8.97 9.80
C ALA A 103 9.79 -9.02 8.30
N ARG A 104 10.02 -7.85 7.71
CA ARG A 104 10.36 -7.69 6.29
C ARG A 104 11.88 -7.55 6.05
N ASN A 105 12.64 -7.55 7.14
CA ASN A 105 14.08 -7.62 7.19
C ASN A 105 14.53 -8.93 7.89
N PHE A 106 15.80 -9.30 7.74
CA PHE A 106 16.35 -10.48 8.43
C PHE A 106 16.45 -10.26 9.94
N ASP A 107 16.51 -9.00 10.39
CA ASP A 107 16.52 -8.64 11.80
C ASP A 107 15.12 -8.32 12.34
N SER A 108 14.51 -9.34 12.96
CA SER A 108 13.20 -9.25 13.60
C SER A 108 13.07 -8.26 14.78
N GLU A 109 14.11 -7.51 15.19
CA GLU A 109 14.03 -6.59 16.34
C GLU A 109 12.88 -5.58 16.20
N ASN A 110 12.72 -4.97 15.02
CA ASN A 110 11.64 -4.03 14.76
C ASN A 110 10.26 -4.70 14.83
N ALA A 111 10.11 -5.89 14.26
CA ALA A 111 8.89 -6.69 14.38
C ALA A 111 8.56 -7.07 15.83
N LYS A 112 9.56 -7.39 16.65
CA LYS A 112 9.37 -7.66 18.09
C LYS A 112 8.90 -6.44 18.86
N ARG A 113 9.42 -5.24 18.54
CA ARG A 113 8.95 -3.98 19.13
C ARG A 113 7.50 -3.70 18.77
N VAL A 114 7.10 -3.92 17.52
CA VAL A 114 5.70 -3.82 17.08
C VAL A 114 4.82 -4.84 17.79
N ALA A 115 5.23 -6.11 17.85
CA ALA A 115 4.48 -7.16 18.54
C ALA A 115 4.29 -6.85 20.04
N ALA A 116 5.33 -6.35 20.71
CA ALA A 116 5.26 -5.96 22.11
C ALA A 116 4.26 -4.80 22.34
N ALA A 117 4.23 -3.81 21.45
CA ALA A 117 3.26 -2.71 21.52
C ALA A 117 1.81 -3.18 21.32
N LEU A 118 1.60 -4.18 20.45
CA LEU A 118 0.29 -4.76 20.21
C LEU A 118 -0.11 -5.83 21.25
N GLY A 119 0.83 -6.33 22.05
CA GLY A 119 0.62 -7.48 22.94
C GLY A 119 0.54 -8.83 22.22
N VAL A 120 1.09 -8.90 20.99
CA VAL A 120 1.18 -10.14 20.20
C VAL A 120 2.28 -11.03 20.78
N GLN A 121 1.99 -12.33 20.90
CA GLN A 121 2.93 -13.29 21.46
C GLN A 121 4.10 -13.56 20.50
N PRO A 122 5.32 -13.85 21.00
CA PRO A 122 6.49 -14.09 20.16
C PRO A 122 6.33 -15.20 19.12
N GLU A 123 5.47 -16.19 19.39
CA GLU A 123 5.19 -17.31 18.47
C GLU A 123 4.43 -16.88 17.21
N ASN A 124 3.79 -15.70 17.24
CA ASN A 124 3.08 -15.10 16.12
C ASN A 124 3.94 -14.07 15.35
N ILE A 125 5.26 -14.10 15.56
CA ILE A 125 6.22 -13.28 14.81
C ILE A 125 6.89 -14.17 13.75
N PHE A 126 6.77 -13.77 12.49
CA PHE A 126 7.36 -14.48 11.36
C PHE A 126 8.41 -13.61 10.68
N ILE A 127 9.34 -14.24 9.96
CA ILE A 127 10.34 -13.53 9.15
C ILE A 127 10.06 -13.88 7.69
N GLU A 128 9.76 -12.86 6.89
CA GLU A 128 9.62 -12.94 5.44
C GLU A 128 10.39 -11.76 4.83
N ALA A 129 11.71 -11.93 4.82
CA ALA A 129 12.66 -10.89 4.43
C ALA A 129 13.00 -10.92 2.93
N SER A 130 13.16 -9.73 2.35
CA SER A 130 13.69 -9.51 1.00
C SER A 130 14.37 -8.14 0.97
N ASP A 131 15.45 -8.01 0.21
CA ASP A 131 16.13 -6.72 0.00
C ASP A 131 15.26 -5.72 -0.78
N ASP A 132 14.17 -6.19 -1.41
CA ASP A 132 13.19 -5.37 -2.13
C ASP A 132 12.13 -4.72 -1.21
N PHE A 133 12.07 -5.11 0.07
CA PHE A 133 11.08 -4.54 0.99
C PHE A 133 11.58 -3.25 1.62
N TYR A 134 10.77 -2.19 1.52
CA TYR A 134 11.03 -0.89 2.11
C TYR A 134 10.45 -0.72 3.52
N LEU A 135 9.73 -1.72 4.02
CA LEU A 135 9.11 -1.71 5.34
C LEU A 135 9.94 -2.54 6.31
N ASP A 136 9.86 -2.22 7.60
CA ASP A 136 10.44 -3.06 8.67
C ASP A 136 9.52 -4.23 9.01
N ALA A 137 8.20 -4.02 8.99
CA ALA A 137 7.23 -5.03 9.37
C ALA A 137 5.87 -4.88 8.67
N THR A 138 5.15 -6.00 8.60
CA THR A 138 3.73 -6.08 8.23
C THR A 138 2.95 -6.59 9.44
N VAL A 139 1.90 -5.88 9.84
CA VAL A 139 0.96 -6.34 10.87
C VAL A 139 -0.29 -6.85 10.17
N VAL A 140 -0.65 -8.12 10.40
CA VAL A 140 -1.91 -8.69 9.92
C VAL A 140 -2.83 -8.93 11.11
N ILE A 141 -3.91 -8.18 11.19
CA ILE A 141 -4.86 -8.22 12.31
C ILE A 141 -5.81 -9.41 12.15
N GLY A 142 -5.81 -10.32 13.13
CA GLY A 142 -6.69 -11.48 13.19
C GLY A 142 -7.97 -11.24 13.99
N SER A 143 -8.78 -12.27 14.12
CA SER A 143 -10.03 -12.25 14.90
C SER A 143 -9.81 -12.08 16.40
N ASP A 144 -8.58 -12.27 16.89
CA ASP A 144 -8.16 -12.05 18.28
C ASP A 144 -7.89 -10.57 18.63
N TYR A 145 -8.19 -9.63 17.72
CA TYR A 145 -7.90 -8.20 17.86
C TYR A 145 -8.41 -7.56 19.17
N GLU A 146 -9.53 -8.05 19.72
CA GLU A 146 -10.09 -7.55 20.98
C GLU A 146 -9.19 -7.86 22.20
N SER A 147 -8.33 -8.87 22.10
CA SER A 147 -7.40 -9.28 23.15
C SER A 147 -6.06 -8.53 23.13
N LEU A 148 -5.84 -7.70 22.10
CA LEU A 148 -4.61 -6.93 21.92
C LEU A 148 -4.55 -5.72 22.87
N LYS A 149 -3.35 -5.35 23.28
CA LYS A 149 -3.09 -4.37 24.37
C LYS A 149 -3.20 -2.90 23.95
N ILE A 150 -4.16 -2.60 23.10
CA ILE A 150 -4.24 -1.34 22.35
C ILE A 150 -5.49 -0.53 22.77
N ASN A 151 -6.40 -1.16 23.53
CA ASN A 151 -7.64 -0.59 24.05
C ASN A 151 -7.51 -0.09 25.49
N GLN A 152 -6.47 0.68 25.84
CA GLN A 152 -6.36 1.35 27.15
C GLN A 152 -5.96 2.81 27.03
#